data_AF-A0A060YIW6-F1
#
_entry.id   AF-A0A060YIW6-F1
#
_cell.length_a   1.000
_cell.length_b   1.000
_cell.length_c   1.000
_cell.angle_alpha   90.00
_cell.angle_beta   90.00
_cell.angle_gamma   90.00
#
_symmetry.space_group_name_H-M   'P 1'
#
loop_
_entity.id
_entity.type
_entity.pdbx_description
1 polymer ?
#
loop_
_entity_poly.entity_id
_entity_poly.type
_entity_poly.pdbx_seq_one_letter_code
_entity_poly.pdbx_strand_id
1 'polypeptide(L)'
;MLLVTADTLGHDFHVFHVLTHPWTSNQSAVHHLYTLHRGETEAKVQDICFSQDSRWVVISTLRGTSHVFPINPYGGAPCARTHMSPRVVNRMSRFQKSAGLEEIENELNSKQAGGGRCSPIPGLSSSPSGSPLHAKLTSQESYNNFTNNNMGNPRLSPLPSLTIVLPLAQIKQPMTLGTMTKRSG
;
A
#
# COMPACT_ATOMS: atom_id res chain seq x y z
N MET A 1 10.01 -0.60 -2.07
CA MET A 1 10.16 -2.05 -1.79
C MET A 1 9.37 -2.37 -0.52
N LEU A 2 8.56 -3.43 -0.49
CA LEU A 2 7.85 -3.83 0.73
C LEU A 2 8.63 -4.88 1.51
N LEU A 3 8.58 -4.80 2.83
CA LEU A 3 9.15 -5.74 3.78
C LEU A 3 8.07 -6.12 4.79
N VAL A 4 7.98 -7.40 5.13
CA VAL A 4 7.13 -7.89 6.22
C VAL A 4 7.99 -8.56 7.27
N THR A 5 7.72 -8.28 8.53
CA THR A 5 8.33 -8.95 9.68
C THR A 5 7.25 -9.55 10.56
N ALA A 6 7.60 -10.62 11.27
CA ALA A 6 6.72 -11.27 12.24
C ALA A 6 7.23 -11.02 13.66
N ASP A 7 6.31 -10.93 14.60
CA ASP A 7 6.61 -11.06 16.02
C ASP A 7 7.02 -12.50 16.39
N THR A 8 7.49 -12.68 17.62
CA THR A 8 7.92 -14.00 18.11
C THR A 8 6.75 -14.96 18.38
N LEU A 9 5.58 -14.43 18.74
CA LEU A 9 4.39 -15.21 19.13
C LEU A 9 3.47 -15.53 17.94
N GLY A 10 3.65 -14.84 16.81
CA GLY A 10 2.83 -14.95 15.60
C GLY A 10 1.50 -14.22 15.71
N HIS A 11 1.37 -13.23 16.59
CA HIS A 11 0.16 -12.41 16.76
C HIS A 11 0.13 -11.28 15.76
N ASP A 12 1.21 -10.52 15.70
CA ASP A 12 1.33 -9.29 14.93
C ASP A 12 2.43 -9.35 13.88
N PHE A 13 2.13 -8.77 12.72
CA PHE A 13 3.06 -8.69 11.60
C PHE A 13 3.16 -7.26 11.12
N HIS A 14 4.38 -6.81 10.84
CA HIS A 14 4.63 -5.41 10.51
C HIS A 14 5.03 -5.28 9.05
N VAL A 15 4.30 -4.45 8.30
CA VAL A 15 4.56 -4.19 6.89
C VAL A 15 5.22 -2.83 6.75
N PHE A 16 6.42 -2.80 6.17
CA PHE A 16 7.22 -1.62 5.95
C PHE A 16 7.40 -1.32 4.47
N HIS A 17 7.39 -0.04 4.13
CA HIS A 17 7.85 0.46 2.84
C HIS A 17 9.27 1.00 2.97
N VAL A 18 10.22 0.31 2.33
CA VAL A 18 11.62 0.70 2.26
C VAL A 18 11.84 1.51 0.98
N LEU A 19 12.22 2.78 1.17
CA LEU A 19 12.61 3.74 0.16
C LEU A 19 14.14 3.79 0.09
N THR A 20 14.73 3.01 -0.81
CA THR A 20 16.17 3.00 -1.01
C THR A 20 16.60 4.20 -1.86
N HIS A 21 17.69 4.85 -1.45
CA HIS A 21 18.30 5.91 -2.24
C HIS A 21 19.46 5.35 -3.10
N PRO A 22 19.51 5.63 -4.42
CA PRO A 22 20.43 4.97 -5.35
C PRO A 22 21.92 5.24 -5.09
N TRP A 23 22.29 6.35 -4.42
CA TRP A 23 23.69 6.71 -4.18
C TRP A 23 24.18 6.50 -2.75
N THR A 24 23.29 6.51 -1.76
CA THR A 24 23.71 6.44 -0.36
C THR A 24 22.59 5.93 0.56
N SER A 25 22.93 5.01 1.45
CA SER A 25 21.99 4.42 2.40
C SER A 25 21.47 5.43 3.43
N ASN A 26 22.26 6.45 3.81
CA ASN A 26 21.88 7.46 4.80
C ASN A 26 20.71 8.37 4.37
N GLN A 27 20.37 8.40 3.08
CA GLN A 27 19.21 9.12 2.55
C GLN A 27 18.01 8.19 2.28
N SER A 28 18.11 6.91 2.67
CA SER A 28 17.00 5.97 2.59
C SER A 28 16.03 6.21 3.73
N ALA A 29 14.76 5.84 3.53
CA ALA A 29 13.72 5.96 4.54
C ALA A 29 12.93 4.64 4.65
N VAL A 30 12.37 4.38 5.83
CA VAL A 30 11.51 3.23 6.10
C VAL A 30 10.23 3.73 6.72
N HIS A 31 9.09 3.40 6.11
CA HIS A 31 7.77 3.77 6.61
C HIS A 31 7.06 2.52 7.11
N HIS A 32 6.59 2.52 8.35
CA HIS A 32 5.73 1.46 8.88
C HIS A 32 4.29 1.70 8.42
N LEU A 33 3.80 0.86 7.51
CA LEU A 33 2.49 1.04 6.88
C LEU A 33 1.38 0.36 7.67
N TYR A 34 1.59 -0.90 8.05
CA TYR A 34 0.55 -1.74 8.64
C TYR A 34 1.06 -2.60 9.78
N THR A 35 0.21 -2.76 10.79
CA THR A 35 0.26 -3.90 11.72
C THR A 35 -0.87 -4.85 11.35
N LEU A 36 -0.53 -6.05 10.87
CA LEU A 36 -1.49 -7.10 10.55
C LEU A 36 -1.67 -7.94 11.82
N HIS A 37 -2.84 -7.84 12.43
CA HIS A 37 -3.14 -8.57 13.65
C HIS A 37 -3.88 -9.86 13.30
N ARG A 38 -3.20 -10.99 13.47
CA ARG A 38 -3.74 -12.32 13.11
C ARG A 38 -4.73 -12.84 14.14
N GLY A 39 -4.52 -12.52 15.42
CA GLY A 39 -5.37 -12.92 16.53
C GLY A 39 -4.57 -13.31 17.78
N GLU A 40 -5.28 -13.52 18.89
CA GLU A 40 -4.71 -13.70 20.24
C GLU A 40 -3.97 -15.03 20.47
N THR A 41 -4.30 -16.09 19.72
CA THR A 41 -3.68 -17.40 20.00
C THR A 41 -2.32 -17.50 19.33
N GLU A 42 -1.27 -17.82 20.09
CA GLU A 42 0.08 -18.05 19.55
C GLU A 42 0.09 -19.09 18.41
N ALA A 43 0.89 -18.84 17.38
CA ALA A 43 1.09 -19.81 16.30
C ALA A 43 2.43 -19.57 15.60
N LYS A 44 3.15 -20.66 15.34
CA LYS A 44 4.37 -20.61 14.53
C LYS A 44 4.03 -20.30 13.08
N VAL A 45 4.70 -19.30 12.54
CA VAL A 45 4.61 -18.90 11.14
C VAL A 45 5.32 -19.94 10.28
N GLN A 46 4.63 -20.44 9.26
CA GLN A 46 5.17 -21.38 8.29
C GLN A 46 5.68 -20.63 7.05
N ASP A 47 4.86 -19.70 6.54
CA ASP A 47 5.16 -18.95 5.33
C ASP A 47 4.43 -17.60 5.32
N ILE A 48 5.02 -16.62 4.64
CA ILE A 48 4.45 -15.29 4.42
C ILE A 48 4.68 -14.92 2.95
N CYS A 49 3.61 -14.52 2.26
CA CYS A 49 3.68 -14.19 0.85
C CYS A 49 2.87 -12.93 0.53
N PHE A 50 3.42 -12.06 -0.31
CA PHE A 50 2.69 -10.96 -0.94
C PHE A 50 2.03 -11.46 -2.23
N SER A 51 0.85 -10.94 -2.56
CA SER A 51 0.34 -11.07 -3.93
C SER A 51 1.27 -10.36 -4.92
N GLN A 52 1.23 -10.79 -6.18
CA GLN A 52 2.05 -10.21 -7.25
C GLN A 52 1.89 -8.70 -7.41
N ASP A 53 0.70 -8.19 -7.12
CA ASP A 53 0.34 -6.77 -7.18
C ASP A 53 0.53 -6.03 -5.83
N SER A 54 1.03 -6.73 -4.81
CA SER A 54 1.29 -6.20 -3.46
C SER A 54 0.07 -5.61 -2.76
N ARG A 55 -1.13 -6.11 -3.08
CA ARG A 55 -2.39 -5.74 -2.40
C ARG A 55 -2.84 -6.73 -1.33
N TRP A 56 -2.26 -7.92 -1.29
CA TRP A 56 -2.60 -8.93 -0.30
C TRP A 56 -1.34 -9.45 0.37
N VAL A 57 -1.46 -9.75 1.65
CA VAL A 57 -0.47 -10.53 2.40
C VAL A 57 -1.16 -11.79 2.91
N VAL A 58 -0.57 -12.94 2.65
CA VAL A 58 -1.02 -14.22 3.19
C VAL A 58 -0.02 -14.70 4.23
N ILE A 59 -0.54 -15.08 5.40
CA ILE A 59 0.26 -15.58 6.52
C ILE A 59 -0.24 -16.98 6.87
N SER A 60 0.59 -17.96 6.57
CA SER A 60 0.35 -19.38 6.82
C SER A 60 0.97 -19.79 8.15
N THR A 61 0.20 -20.47 8.99
CA THR A 61 0.66 -20.88 10.33
C THR A 61 0.60 -22.40 10.49
N LEU A 62 1.44 -22.96 11.37
CA LEU A 62 1.44 -24.39 11.69
C LEU A 62 0.17 -24.88 12.40
N ARG A 63 -0.77 -23.98 12.73
CA ARG A 63 -2.11 -24.35 13.23
C ARG A 63 -3.07 -24.78 12.12
N GLY A 64 -2.60 -24.93 10.88
CA GLY A 64 -3.40 -25.40 9.77
C GLY A 64 -4.31 -24.33 9.17
N THR A 65 -4.00 -23.05 9.40
CA THR A 65 -4.77 -21.93 8.84
C THR A 65 -3.86 -20.87 8.22
N SER A 66 -4.35 -20.30 7.12
CA SER A 66 -3.75 -19.19 6.41
C SER A 66 -4.66 -17.97 6.52
N HIS A 67 -4.10 -16.83 6.91
CA HIS A 67 -4.82 -15.58 7.12
C HIS A 67 -4.50 -14.63 5.97
N VAL A 68 -5.54 -14.07 5.35
CA VAL A 68 -5.43 -13.20 4.18
C VAL A 68 -5.73 -11.77 4.59
N PHE A 69 -4.75 -10.89 4.44
CA PHE A 69 -4.83 -9.48 4.82
C PHE A 69 -4.83 -8.58 3.59
N PRO A 70 -5.79 -7.65 3.48
CA PRO A 70 -5.77 -6.62 2.46
C PRO A 70 -4.77 -5.51 2.85
N ILE A 71 -3.95 -5.05 1.92
CA ILE A 71 -3.01 -3.95 2.09
C ILE A 71 -2.99 -3.05 0.85
N ASN A 72 -2.50 -1.82 0.99
CA ASN A 72 -2.15 -1.00 -0.16
C ASN A 72 -0.63 -0.78 -0.17
N PRO A 73 0.07 -0.98 -1.30
CA PRO A 73 1.52 -0.81 -1.36
C PRO A 73 1.98 0.62 -1.08
N TYR A 74 1.06 1.59 -1.21
CA TYR A 74 1.30 3.01 -0.95
C TYR A 74 0.84 3.45 0.46
N GLY A 75 0.33 2.53 1.28
CA GLY A 75 -0.26 2.83 2.57
C GLY A 75 -1.72 3.27 2.51
N GLY A 76 -2.28 3.59 3.67
CA GLY A 76 -3.68 3.97 3.86
C GLY A 76 -4.64 2.79 3.95
N ALA A 77 -5.91 3.06 4.28
CA ALA A 77 -6.90 2.03 4.52
C ALA A 77 -7.21 1.21 3.24
N PRO A 78 -7.18 -0.14 3.32
CA PRO A 78 -7.68 -0.99 2.24
C PRO A 78 -9.18 -0.76 2.01
N CYS A 79 -9.60 -0.66 0.75
CA CYS A 79 -11.02 -0.49 0.40
C CYS A 79 -11.37 -1.14 -0.94
N ALA A 80 -12.67 -1.30 -1.23
CA ALA A 80 -13.15 -1.91 -2.48
C ALA A 80 -12.49 -1.28 -3.72
N ARG A 81 -12.35 0.04 -3.78
CA ARG A 81 -11.68 0.74 -4.90
C ARG A 81 -10.25 0.25 -5.13
N THR A 82 -9.49 0.02 -4.06
CA THR A 82 -8.09 -0.42 -4.15
C THR A 82 -7.94 -1.90 -4.52
N HIS A 83 -8.95 -2.73 -4.28
CA HIS A 83 -8.87 -4.20 -4.42
C HIS A 83 -9.74 -4.78 -5.54
N MET A 84 -10.72 -4.02 -6.05
CA MET A 84 -11.65 -4.47 -7.11
C MET A 84 -11.21 -4.07 -8.52
N SER A 85 -10.27 -3.12 -8.66
CA SER A 85 -9.67 -2.79 -9.96
C SER A 85 -8.61 -3.83 -10.35
N PRO A 86 -8.51 -4.26 -11.62
CA PRO A 86 -7.43 -5.13 -12.08
C PRO A 86 -6.06 -4.41 -12.10
N ARG A 87 -6.03 -3.07 -12.05
CA ARG A 87 -4.80 -2.28 -12.10
C ARG A 87 -4.53 -1.61 -10.75
N VAL A 88 -3.29 -1.73 -10.29
CA VAL A 88 -2.80 -0.97 -9.13
C VAL A 88 -2.44 0.43 -9.60
N VAL A 89 -3.24 1.41 -9.20
CA VAL A 89 -3.02 2.82 -9.55
C VAL A 89 -2.46 3.59 -8.36
N ASN A 90 -1.50 4.46 -8.63
CA ASN A 90 -0.97 5.38 -7.65
C ASN A 90 -1.39 6.79 -8.02
N ARG A 91 -2.56 7.25 -7.54
CA ARG A 91 -3.08 8.58 -7.92
C ARG A 91 -2.26 9.76 -7.38
N MET A 92 -1.38 9.53 -6.39
CA MET A 92 -0.38 10.51 -5.94
C MET A 92 0.90 10.48 -6.81
N SER A 93 1.03 9.53 -7.73
CA SER A 93 2.13 9.50 -8.70
C SER A 93 1.97 10.64 -9.71
N ARG A 94 2.99 11.48 -9.81
CA ARG A 94 3.05 12.53 -10.85
C ARG A 94 2.96 11.95 -12.27
N PHE A 95 3.52 10.76 -12.48
CA PHE A 95 3.47 10.08 -13.78
C PHE A 95 2.04 9.82 -14.25
N GLN A 96 1.14 9.43 -13.34
CA GLN A 96 -0.23 9.12 -13.72
C GLN A 96 -1.01 10.37 -14.18
N LYS A 97 -0.68 11.54 -13.63
CA LYS A 97 -1.21 12.84 -14.06
C LYS A 97 -0.54 13.34 -15.35
N SER A 98 0.77 13.18 -15.49
CA SER A 98 1.52 13.71 -16.64
C SER A 98 1.46 12.83 -17.88
N ALA A 99 1.20 11.52 -17.75
CA ALA A 99 1.16 10.58 -18.88
C ALA A 99 -0.22 10.43 -19.52
N GLY A 100 -1.23 11.23 -19.13
CA GLY A 100 -2.59 11.16 -19.69
C GLY A 100 -3.36 9.88 -19.35
N LEU A 101 -2.89 9.08 -18.37
CA LEU A 101 -3.51 7.80 -18.03
C LEU A 101 -4.94 7.94 -17.48
N GLU A 102 -5.24 9.05 -16.80
CA GLU A 102 -6.60 9.37 -16.33
C GLU A 102 -7.57 9.65 -17.49
N GLU A 103 -7.09 10.27 -18.56
CA GLU A 103 -7.88 10.54 -19.77
C GLU A 103 -8.23 9.22 -20.49
N ILE A 104 -7.25 8.30 -20.58
CA ILE A 104 -7.45 6.97 -21.17
C ILE A 104 -8.42 6.14 -20.33
N GLU A 105 -8.33 6.19 -19.00
CA GLU A 105 -9.25 5.47 -18.10
C GLU A 105 -10.68 6.03 -18.20
N ASN A 106 -10.83 7.35 -18.29
CA ASN A 106 -12.12 8.01 -18.53
C ASN A 106 -12.70 7.68 -19.91
N GLU A 107 -11.87 7.57 -20.95
CA GLU A 107 -12.30 7.11 -22.27
C GLU A 107 -12.76 5.65 -22.28
N LEU A 108 -12.08 4.77 -21.53
CA LEU A 108 -12.45 3.36 -21.45
C LEU A 108 -13.75 3.15 -20.66
N ASN A 109 -13.94 3.91 -19.58
CA ASN A 109 -15.14 3.84 -18.75
C ASN A 109 -16.36 4.46 -19.46
N SER A 110 -16.16 5.52 -20.25
CA SER A 110 -17.21 6.11 -21.09
C SER A 110 -17.60 5.23 -22.28
N LYS A 111 -16.69 4.41 -22.83
CA LYS A 111 -17.00 3.42 -23.88
C LYS A 111 -17.81 2.21 -23.38
N GLN A 112 -17.84 1.96 -22.06
CA GLN A 112 -18.60 0.87 -21.45
C GLN A 112 -20.01 1.30 -20.99
N ALA A 113 -20.26 2.61 -20.89
CA ALA A 113 -21.54 3.20 -20.49
C ALA A 113 -22.17 4.02 -21.62
N GLY A 114 -22.78 3.33 -22.60
CA GLY A 114 -23.77 3.93 -23.49
C GLY A 114 -23.21 4.62 -24.74
N GLY A 115 -23.78 4.27 -25.88
CA GLY A 115 -23.57 5.00 -27.12
C GLY A 115 -24.12 6.42 -27.04
N GLY A 116 -23.47 7.35 -27.75
CA GLY A 116 -24.11 8.57 -28.23
C GLY A 116 -23.51 9.90 -27.74
N ARG A 117 -22.76 10.51 -28.67
CA ARG A 117 -22.79 11.94 -29.05
C ARG A 117 -22.03 13.01 -28.22
N CYS A 118 -21.18 13.69 -29.00
CA CYS A 118 -20.84 15.12 -29.01
C CYS A 118 -19.81 15.67 -28.01
N SER A 119 -18.68 16.10 -28.60
CA SER A 119 -17.69 17.10 -28.16
C SER A 119 -18.33 18.44 -27.74
N PRO A 120 -17.62 19.37 -27.04
CA PRO A 120 -16.65 20.21 -27.76
C PRO A 120 -15.44 20.82 -26.97
N ILE A 121 -14.41 21.17 -27.77
CA ILE A 121 -13.27 22.14 -27.62
C ILE A 121 -12.00 21.76 -26.79
N PRO A 122 -10.84 21.55 -27.44
CA PRO A 122 -9.52 21.63 -26.81
C PRO A 122 -9.07 23.09 -26.72
N GLY A 123 -9.00 23.62 -25.50
CA GLY A 123 -8.48 24.94 -25.22
C GLY A 123 -7.53 24.91 -24.03
N LEU A 124 -6.33 25.44 -24.25
CA LEU A 124 -5.33 25.88 -23.26
C LEU A 124 -4.40 24.80 -22.71
N SER A 125 -3.30 24.61 -23.43
CA SER A 125 -2.01 24.28 -22.83
C SER A 125 -1.62 25.38 -21.83
N SER A 126 -1.50 25.04 -20.54
CA SER A 126 -0.81 25.88 -19.57
C SER A 126 0.22 25.05 -18.83
N SER A 127 1.49 25.30 -19.16
CA SER A 127 2.65 24.87 -18.37
C SER A 127 2.55 25.45 -16.96
N PRO A 128 2.84 24.70 -15.88
CA PRO A 128 3.03 25.33 -14.59
C PRO A 128 4.49 25.75 -14.46
N SER A 129 4.76 27.01 -14.78
CA SER A 129 5.91 27.74 -14.24
C SER A 129 5.34 28.71 -13.20
N GLY A 130 5.67 28.54 -11.92
CA GLY A 130 5.13 29.40 -10.86
C GLY A 130 5.31 28.82 -9.46
N SER A 131 6.35 29.26 -8.78
CA SER A 131 6.55 29.13 -7.33
C SER A 131 5.39 29.77 -6.56
N PRO A 132 4.92 29.22 -5.41
CA PRO A 132 4.04 29.96 -4.53
C PRO A 132 4.79 30.43 -3.28
N LEU A 133 5.02 31.75 -3.22
CA LEU A 133 5.14 32.47 -1.96
C LEU A 133 3.74 32.99 -1.60
N HIS A 134 3.40 32.88 -0.31
CA HIS A 134 2.31 33.57 0.40
C HIS A 134 0.92 32.89 0.39
N ALA A 135 0.56 32.25 1.51
CA ALA A 135 -0.82 31.96 1.88
C ALA A 135 -1.10 32.47 3.30
N LYS A 136 -2.14 33.30 3.40
CA LYS A 136 -2.71 33.89 4.62
C LYS A 136 -3.11 32.80 5.62
N LEU A 137 -2.69 32.97 6.87
CA LEU A 137 -2.99 32.12 8.01
C LEU A 137 -4.49 32.20 8.36
N THR A 138 -5.20 31.07 8.30
CA THR A 138 -6.52 30.91 8.93
C THR A 138 -6.36 29.92 10.08
N SER A 139 -6.58 30.42 11.29
CA SER A 139 -6.25 29.76 12.56
C SER A 139 -7.21 28.60 12.85
N GLN A 140 -6.91 27.38 12.38
CA GLN A 140 -7.59 26.17 12.88
C GLN A 140 -6.84 24.82 12.74
N GLU A 141 -5.62 24.77 12.19
CA GLU A 141 -4.87 23.50 12.00
C GLU A 141 -3.67 23.30 12.95
N SER A 142 -3.56 24.08 14.03
CA SER A 142 -2.33 24.17 14.84
C SER A 142 -2.06 23.04 15.85
N TYR A 143 -2.71 21.86 15.77
CA TYR A 143 -2.48 20.78 16.76
C TYR A 143 -1.78 19.51 16.27
N ASN A 144 -1.42 19.39 14.99
CA ASN A 144 -0.77 18.15 14.49
C ASN A 144 0.66 18.32 13.95
N ASN A 145 1.30 19.49 14.09
CA ASN A 145 2.60 19.77 13.46
C ASN A 145 3.83 19.65 14.38
N PHE A 146 3.71 19.14 15.60
CA PHE A 146 4.82 19.13 16.56
C PHE A 146 5.81 17.94 16.44
N THR A 147 5.74 17.13 15.38
CA THR A 147 6.66 15.97 15.19
C THR A 147 7.39 15.94 13.83
N ASN A 148 7.21 16.93 12.96
CA ASN A 148 7.79 16.93 11.61
C ASN A 148 9.17 17.63 11.55
N ASN A 149 10.23 16.91 11.93
CA ASN A 149 11.63 17.36 11.77
C ASN A 149 12.20 17.14 10.35
N ASN A 150 11.40 17.12 9.30
CA ASN A 150 11.88 16.82 7.95
C ASN A 150 11.47 17.86 6.90
N MET A 151 11.93 19.10 7.08
CA MET A 151 11.70 20.21 6.15
C MET A 151 12.57 20.13 4.86
N GLY A 152 13.23 19.00 4.55
CA GLY A 152 14.28 18.95 3.51
C GLY A 152 14.16 17.89 2.42
N ASN A 153 13.29 16.88 2.54
CA ASN A 153 13.22 15.80 1.56
C ASN A 153 11.86 15.77 0.84
N PRO A 154 11.77 16.22 -0.42
CA PRO A 154 10.52 16.26 -1.18
C PRO A 154 9.97 14.87 -1.55
N ARG A 155 10.65 13.78 -1.18
CA ARG A 155 10.16 12.40 -1.33
C ARG A 155 9.40 11.89 -0.10
N LEU A 156 9.47 12.60 1.02
CA LEU A 156 8.75 12.25 2.23
C LEU A 156 7.41 13.00 2.21
N SER A 157 6.43 12.46 1.46
CA SER A 157 5.01 12.78 1.67
C SER A 157 4.66 12.59 3.15
N PRO A 158 3.63 13.26 3.70
CA PRO A 158 3.22 13.05 5.08
C PRO A 158 3.16 11.56 5.39
N LEU A 159 3.77 11.13 6.51
CA LEU A 159 3.89 9.72 6.83
C LEU A 159 2.49 9.08 6.74
N PRO A 160 2.33 7.99 5.98
CA PRO A 160 1.07 7.27 6.00
C PRO A 160 0.78 6.85 7.44
N SER A 161 -0.43 7.13 7.92
CA SER A 161 -0.84 6.73 9.26
C SER A 161 -0.78 5.21 9.38
N LEU A 162 -0.07 4.72 10.39
CA LEU A 162 -0.03 3.29 10.72
C LEU A 162 -1.45 2.77 10.84
N THR A 163 -1.76 1.69 10.12
CA THR A 163 -3.09 1.09 10.11
C THR A 163 -3.04 -0.33 10.66
N ILE A 164 -3.89 -0.63 11.65
CA ILE A 164 -4.05 -2.00 12.15
C ILE A 164 -5.08 -2.71 11.27
N VAL A 165 -4.75 -3.90 10.78
CA VAL A 165 -5.57 -4.66 9.83
C VAL A 165 -5.81 -6.07 10.38
N LEU A 166 -7.09 -6.45 10.44
CA LEU A 166 -7.51 -7.82 10.74
C LEU A 166 -7.57 -8.67 9.46
N PRO A 167 -7.47 -10.00 9.55
CA PRO A 167 -7.58 -10.85 8.38
C PRO A 167 -8.98 -10.74 7.79
N LEU A 168 -9.06 -10.50 6.48
CA LEU A 168 -10.34 -10.51 5.76
C LEU A 168 -10.87 -11.93 5.61
N ALA A 169 -9.98 -12.90 5.47
CA ALA A 169 -10.33 -14.30 5.38
C ALA A 169 -9.34 -15.16 6.17
N GLN A 170 -9.86 -16.24 6.74
CA GLN A 170 -9.08 -17.30 7.37
C GLN A 170 -9.41 -18.61 6.66
N ILE A 171 -8.41 -19.18 5.99
CA ILE A 171 -8.55 -20.35 5.13
C ILE A 171 -7.93 -21.54 5.84
N LYS A 172 -8.67 -22.65 5.92
CA LYS A 172 -8.12 -23.92 6.41
C LYS A 172 -7.15 -24.47 5.37
N GLN A 173 -5.94 -24.76 5.79
CA GLN A 173 -4.92 -25.34 4.93
C GLN A 173 -5.31 -26.79 4.56
N PRO A 174 -5.11 -27.19 3.29
CA PRO A 174 -5.27 -28.59 2.92
C PRO A 174 -4.24 -29.42 3.68
N MET A 175 -4.67 -30.56 4.26
CA MET A 175 -3.74 -31.47 4.92
C MET A 175 -2.86 -32.12 3.85
N THR A 176 -1.64 -31.63 3.66
CA THR A 176 -0.63 -32.37 2.90
C THR A 176 -0.09 -33.47 3.80
N LEU A 177 -0.64 -34.68 3.66
CA LEU A 177 -0.07 -35.87 4.26
C LEU A 177 1.21 -36.22 3.48
N GLY A 178 2.38 -35.88 4.02
CA GLY A 178 3.70 -36.30 3.50
C GLY A 178 4.81 -35.29 3.86
N THR A 179 5.95 -35.64 4.45
CA THR A 179 6.59 -36.94 4.61
C THR A 179 7.44 -36.90 5.89
N MET A 180 7.22 -37.82 6.83
CA MET A 180 8.21 -38.14 7.84
C MET A 180 9.42 -38.76 7.15
N THR A 181 10.51 -38.03 7.01
CA THR A 181 11.83 -38.66 6.97
C THR A 181 12.65 -38.11 8.13
N LYS A 182 12.53 -38.82 9.25
CA LYS A 182 13.47 -38.77 10.37
C LYS A 182 14.84 -39.13 9.79
N ARG A 183 15.74 -38.16 9.60
CA ARG A 183 17.15 -38.46 9.36
C ARG A 183 17.77 -38.82 10.71
N SER A 184 17.81 -40.12 10.98
CA SER A 184 18.79 -40.71 11.90
C SER A 184 19.87 -41.36 11.03
N GLY A 185 21.11 -40.92 11.25
CA GLY A 185 22.33 -41.40 10.61
C GLY A 185 23.47 -40.52 11.07
#